data_AF-A0A520QKP0-F1
#
_entry.id   AF-A0A520QKP0-F1
#
_cell.length_a   1.000
_cell.length_b   1.000
_cell.length_c   1.000
_cell.angle_alpha   90.00
_cell.angle_beta   90.00
_cell.angle_gamma   90.00
#
_symmetry.space_group_name_H-M   'P 1'
#
loop_
_entity.id
_entity.type
_entity.pdbx_description
1 polymer ?
#
loop_
_entity_poly.entity_id
_entity_poly.type
_entity_poly.pdbx_seq_one_letter_code
_entity_poly.pdbx_strand_id
1 'polypeptide(L)'
;MRRGMMGILMGAIALSASPALAQQTWIDGSPVQTRIRVGADGQTFVGVWIDAPDQTPARRARAPMAVSLVVDTSGSMAGDKIHNARMAAASLLESMADGDIVSIYGFSNQVTEFAPPTVVSAATRGQLMQRVNQLYAAGGTNLYGGMQAGISRMGQAPGSHPVRRVFLISDGHANIGPSDPHSLSNLAAGATEFGTQITGIGVGLSYDQTTLSAMVVRSSGRLYHLAQPQQMASILQEEMSLLSRSVAVNAYIEIIPAPGVRILEGATTGAVVENGRLRLPLGQVYAGQHREVLFRAQLDTQREGSRPLAQARLVYAQPGERGTQTQETLLRYHVTRDAGAAARSQAPAVAAMVANHEATTAQRRAAELMRAGQGQQAAAQLAQARTVLAAAAEEAPEAEGRALRQRAQRFEQAQERASGARSAPAQAAAAYDFADEAMAAEGY
;
A
#
# COMPACT_ATOMS: atom_id res chain seq x y z
N MET A 1 -0.83 -85.89 -14.21
CA MET A 1 0.11 -84.80 -14.54
C MET A 1 -0.64 -83.49 -14.68
N ARG A 2 -0.54 -82.60 -13.68
CA ARG A 2 -0.69 -81.14 -13.83
C ARG A 2 -0.23 -80.47 -12.53
N ARG A 3 0.83 -79.68 -12.64
CA ARG A 3 1.35 -78.75 -11.63
C ARG A 3 0.42 -77.53 -11.54
N GLY A 4 0.27 -76.95 -10.35
CA GLY A 4 -0.31 -75.61 -10.13
C GLY A 4 -0.03 -75.19 -8.69
N MET A 5 1.14 -74.59 -8.43
CA MET A 5 1.38 -73.14 -8.26
C MET A 5 0.62 -72.52 -7.07
N MET A 6 1.40 -72.34 -5.99
CA MET A 6 1.11 -71.58 -4.78
C MET A 6 1.16 -70.08 -5.12
N GLY A 7 0.02 -69.40 -5.04
CA GLY A 7 -0.09 -67.95 -5.23
C GLY A 7 -0.01 -67.23 -3.89
N ILE A 8 1.07 -66.51 -3.67
CA ILE A 8 1.29 -65.60 -2.52
C ILE A 8 0.42 -64.36 -2.74
N LEU A 9 -0.50 -64.10 -1.81
CA LEU A 9 -1.31 -62.88 -1.77
C LEU A 9 -0.44 -61.73 -1.22
N MET A 10 0.14 -60.92 -2.10
CA MET A 10 0.75 -59.65 -1.72
C MET A 10 -0.35 -58.61 -1.46
N GLY A 11 -0.51 -58.21 -0.19
CA GLY A 11 -1.30 -57.05 0.18
C GLY A 11 -0.61 -55.77 -0.27
N ALA A 12 -1.19 -55.08 -1.23
CA ALA A 12 -0.80 -53.73 -1.59
C ALA A 12 -1.23 -52.77 -0.48
N ILE A 13 -0.27 -52.33 0.34
CA ILE A 13 -0.44 -51.18 1.23
C ILE A 13 -0.53 -49.96 0.31
N ALA A 14 -1.75 -49.47 0.09
CA ALA A 14 -1.97 -48.17 -0.50
C ALA A 14 -1.42 -47.13 0.49
N LEU A 15 -0.21 -46.61 0.23
CA LEU A 15 0.22 -45.35 0.80
C LEU A 15 -0.77 -44.28 0.29
N SER A 16 -1.73 -43.94 1.14
CA SER A 16 -2.54 -42.74 0.97
C SER A 16 -1.60 -41.55 0.97
N ALA A 17 -1.27 -41.04 -0.22
CA ALA A 17 -0.67 -39.74 -0.36
C ALA A 17 -1.60 -38.74 0.34
N SER A 18 -1.12 -38.12 1.42
CA SER A 18 -1.80 -37.00 2.06
C SER A 18 -2.20 -36.00 0.98
N PRO A 19 -3.43 -35.45 1.00
CA PRO A 19 -3.79 -34.44 0.03
C PRO A 19 -2.83 -33.27 0.22
N ALA A 20 -2.04 -32.97 -0.82
CA ALA A 20 -1.35 -31.70 -0.90
C ALA A 20 -2.42 -30.63 -0.72
N LEU A 21 -2.36 -29.89 0.39
CA LEU A 21 -3.21 -28.73 0.62
C LEU A 21 -3.08 -27.86 -0.63
N ALA A 22 -4.15 -27.74 -1.40
CA ALA A 22 -4.19 -26.83 -2.54
C ALA A 22 -3.77 -25.46 -2.02
N GLN A 23 -2.66 -24.93 -2.52
CA GLN A 23 -2.24 -23.58 -2.17
C GLN A 23 -3.37 -22.66 -2.58
N GLN A 24 -3.96 -21.95 -1.61
CA GLN A 24 -4.96 -20.93 -1.87
C GLN A 24 -4.35 -19.91 -2.84
N THR A 25 -5.01 -19.69 -3.98
CA THR A 25 -4.60 -18.67 -4.95
C THR A 25 -4.93 -17.30 -4.38
N TRP A 26 -3.93 -16.43 -4.30
CA TRP A 26 -4.08 -15.07 -3.79
C TRP A 26 -4.45 -14.11 -4.90
N ILE A 27 -4.00 -14.33 -6.14
CA ILE A 27 -4.16 -13.37 -7.25
C ILE A 27 -5.25 -13.79 -8.24
N ASP A 28 -6.13 -12.85 -8.58
CA ASP A 28 -7.09 -13.00 -9.67
C ASP A 28 -7.31 -11.67 -10.43
N GLY A 29 -8.07 -11.69 -11.52
CA GLY A 29 -8.36 -10.47 -12.28
C GLY A 29 -9.41 -10.64 -13.38
N SER A 30 -9.93 -9.51 -13.86
CA SER A 30 -10.86 -9.47 -15.00
C SER A 30 -10.82 -8.11 -15.69
N PRO A 31 -11.07 -8.02 -17.01
CA PRO A 31 -11.50 -6.76 -17.62
C PRO A 31 -12.87 -6.33 -17.04
N VAL A 32 -13.15 -5.03 -17.06
CA VAL A 32 -14.44 -4.46 -16.63
C VAL A 32 -15.60 -5.01 -17.47
N GLN A 33 -15.30 -5.41 -18.71
CA GLN A 33 -16.24 -6.06 -19.60
C GLN A 33 -15.59 -7.32 -20.21
N THR A 34 -16.14 -8.48 -19.91
CA THR A 34 -15.58 -9.78 -20.33
C THR A 34 -15.86 -10.11 -21.79
N ARG A 35 -16.90 -9.51 -22.39
CA ARG A 35 -17.24 -9.64 -23.81
C ARG A 35 -17.27 -8.30 -24.51
N ILE A 36 -16.49 -8.17 -25.59
CA ILE A 36 -16.32 -6.91 -26.33
C ILE A 36 -16.94 -7.07 -27.71
N ARG A 37 -17.63 -6.04 -28.19
CA ARG A 37 -18.24 -6.07 -29.53
C ARG A 37 -17.16 -6.06 -30.62
N VAL A 38 -17.36 -6.85 -31.68
CA VAL A 38 -16.51 -6.78 -32.88
C VAL A 38 -16.45 -5.34 -33.41
N GLY A 39 -15.25 -4.84 -33.65
CA GLY A 39 -15.00 -3.50 -34.18
C GLY A 39 -15.19 -2.35 -33.18
N ALA A 40 -15.38 -2.64 -31.89
CA ALA A 40 -15.27 -1.62 -30.84
C ALA A 40 -13.85 -1.03 -30.77
N ASP A 41 -13.70 0.16 -30.17
CA ASP A 41 -12.39 0.83 -30.04
C ASP A 41 -11.33 -0.02 -29.31
N GLY A 42 -11.76 -0.97 -28.47
CA GLY A 42 -10.92 -1.93 -27.75
C GLY A 42 -10.26 -1.37 -26.49
N GLN A 43 -10.59 -0.14 -26.07
CA GLN A 43 -10.09 0.37 -24.80
C GLN A 43 -10.91 -0.17 -23.64
N THR A 44 -10.24 -0.66 -22.60
CA THR A 44 -10.93 -1.19 -21.42
C THR A 44 -10.10 -1.03 -20.17
N PHE A 45 -10.78 -0.94 -19.02
CA PHE A 45 -10.16 -1.11 -17.72
C PHE A 45 -10.03 -2.59 -17.38
N VAL A 46 -8.95 -2.93 -16.69
CA VAL A 46 -8.69 -4.27 -16.19
C VAL A 46 -8.30 -4.17 -14.73
N GLY A 47 -9.07 -4.87 -13.88
CA GLY A 47 -8.81 -5.01 -12.46
C GLY A 47 -8.07 -6.31 -12.19
N VAL A 48 -7.06 -6.24 -11.34
CA VAL A 48 -6.33 -7.39 -10.78
C VAL A 48 -6.28 -7.18 -9.29
N TRP A 49 -6.58 -8.20 -8.51
CA TRP A 49 -6.59 -8.09 -7.06
C TRP A 49 -5.83 -9.24 -6.42
N ILE A 50 -5.43 -9.01 -5.18
CA ILE A 50 -4.90 -10.05 -4.31
C ILE A 50 -5.71 -10.16 -3.03
N ASP A 51 -6.02 -11.40 -2.65
CA ASP A 51 -6.65 -11.79 -1.41
C ASP A 51 -5.65 -12.60 -0.58
N ALA A 52 -5.01 -11.93 0.37
CA ALA A 52 -4.10 -12.59 1.29
C ALA A 52 -4.88 -13.43 2.30
N PRO A 53 -4.39 -14.62 2.68
CA PRO A 53 -5.10 -15.53 3.58
C PRO A 53 -5.24 -14.91 4.98
N ASP A 54 -6.38 -15.15 5.63
CA ASP A 54 -6.70 -14.63 6.97
C ASP A 54 -5.78 -15.16 8.07
N GLN A 55 -5.21 -16.36 7.87
CA GLN A 55 -4.35 -17.00 8.84
C GLN A 55 -2.90 -16.99 8.37
N THR A 56 -2.02 -16.46 9.20
CA THR A 56 -0.67 -17.02 9.34
C THR A 56 -0.89 -18.42 9.92
N PRO A 57 -0.55 -19.53 9.23
CA PRO A 57 -0.83 -20.86 9.75
C PRO A 57 -0.32 -20.97 11.18
N ALA A 58 -1.16 -21.46 12.09
CA ALA A 58 -1.08 -21.39 13.57
C ALA A 58 0.23 -21.90 14.22
N ARG A 59 1.21 -22.30 13.42
CA ARG A 59 2.56 -22.71 13.79
C ARG A 59 3.66 -21.69 13.46
N ARG A 60 3.36 -20.58 12.79
CA ARG A 60 4.40 -19.62 12.36
C ARG A 60 4.63 -18.56 13.44
N ALA A 61 5.81 -18.60 14.04
CA ALA A 61 6.28 -17.53 14.92
C ALA A 61 6.35 -16.20 14.15
N ARG A 62 6.06 -15.08 14.82
CA ARG A 62 6.23 -13.72 14.27
C ARG A 62 7.63 -13.58 13.69
N ALA A 63 7.74 -13.09 12.46
CA ALA A 63 9.03 -12.85 11.85
C ALA A 63 9.78 -11.73 12.59
N PRO A 64 11.09 -11.88 12.84
CA PRO A 64 11.90 -10.78 13.38
C PRO A 64 11.86 -9.57 12.44
N MET A 65 11.89 -8.38 13.01
CA MET A 65 11.88 -7.13 12.23
C MET A 65 13.06 -6.22 12.56
N ALA A 66 13.45 -5.44 11.55
CA ALA A 66 14.39 -4.34 11.69
C ALA A 66 13.63 -3.02 11.49
N VAL A 67 13.73 -2.15 12.47
CA VAL A 67 13.04 -0.86 12.51
C VAL A 67 14.04 0.27 12.64
N SER A 68 13.87 1.31 11.85
CA SER A 68 14.59 2.57 12.02
C SER A 68 13.60 3.67 12.40
N LEU A 69 13.75 4.24 13.58
CA LEU A 69 12.95 5.37 14.02
C LEU A 69 13.71 6.67 13.72
N VAL A 70 13.13 7.48 12.85
CA VAL A 70 13.69 8.76 12.38
C VAL A 70 12.76 9.88 12.83
N VAL A 71 13.20 10.66 13.81
CA VAL A 71 12.37 11.68 14.47
C VAL A 71 12.88 13.07 14.10
N ASP A 72 11.98 13.90 13.61
CA ASP A 72 12.23 15.33 13.45
C ASP A 72 12.41 15.96 14.82
N THR A 73 13.56 16.58 15.03
CA THR A 73 13.91 17.30 16.25
C THR A 73 14.15 18.76 15.94
N SER A 74 13.54 19.31 14.89
CA SER A 74 13.59 20.73 14.56
C SER A 74 12.83 21.58 15.58
N GLY A 75 13.04 22.90 15.56
CA GLY A 75 12.40 23.82 16.51
C GLY A 75 10.86 23.80 16.45
N SER A 76 10.25 23.47 15.31
CA SER A 76 8.78 23.38 15.16
C SER A 76 8.17 22.24 15.99
N MET A 77 8.96 21.21 16.28
CA MET A 77 8.58 20.07 17.12
C MET A 77 8.54 20.40 18.62
N ALA A 78 8.88 21.62 19.05
CA ALA A 78 8.88 21.98 20.46
C ALA A 78 7.51 21.79 21.16
N GLY A 79 7.54 21.66 22.48
CA GLY A 79 6.34 21.47 23.30
C GLY A 79 5.74 20.06 23.15
N ASP A 80 4.44 19.99 22.91
CA ASP A 80 3.69 18.73 22.91
C ASP A 80 4.13 17.78 21.79
N LYS A 81 4.59 18.28 20.63
CA LYS A 81 4.95 17.42 19.50
C LYS A 81 6.13 16.51 19.82
N ILE A 82 7.24 17.06 20.32
CA ILE A 82 8.42 16.26 20.72
C ILE A 82 8.14 15.43 21.97
N HIS A 83 7.29 15.91 22.88
CA HIS A 83 6.85 15.10 24.02
C HIS A 83 6.11 13.84 23.54
N ASN A 84 5.13 14.00 22.66
CA ASN A 84 4.38 12.87 22.10
C ASN A 84 5.25 11.99 21.18
N ALA A 85 6.20 12.56 20.45
CA ALA A 85 7.17 11.77 19.68
C ALA A 85 8.00 10.84 20.56
N ARG A 86 8.43 11.30 21.74
CA ARG A 86 9.11 10.46 22.74
C ARG A 86 8.20 9.37 23.30
N MET A 87 6.94 9.71 23.63
CA MET A 87 5.97 8.72 24.11
C MET A 87 5.67 7.65 23.05
N ALA A 88 5.52 8.06 21.79
CA ALA A 88 5.29 7.16 20.67
C ALA A 88 6.51 6.26 20.41
N ALA A 89 7.72 6.83 20.44
CA ALA A 89 8.97 6.08 20.35
C ALA A 89 9.13 5.05 21.48
N ALA A 90 8.78 5.41 22.71
CA ALA A 90 8.78 4.48 23.84
C ALA A 90 7.76 3.36 23.64
N SER A 91 6.52 3.68 23.26
CA SER A 91 5.48 2.70 22.94
C SER A 91 5.93 1.72 21.84
N LEU A 92 6.59 2.21 20.80
CA LEU A 92 7.17 1.37 19.76
C LEU A 92 8.17 0.37 20.35
N LEU A 93 9.14 0.83 21.15
CA LEU A 93 10.14 -0.02 21.79
C LEU A 93 9.53 -1.06 22.74
N GLU A 94 8.41 -0.75 23.40
CA GLU A 94 7.66 -1.71 24.23
C GLU A 94 6.96 -2.78 23.38
N SER A 95 6.42 -2.41 22.21
CA SER A 95 5.75 -3.34 21.30
C SER A 95 6.69 -4.29 20.55
N MET A 96 8.00 -3.98 20.50
CA MET A 96 9.00 -4.80 19.82
C MET A 96 9.28 -6.09 20.59
N ALA A 97 9.44 -7.20 19.87
CA ALA A 97 9.80 -8.49 20.45
C ALA A 97 11.30 -8.57 20.75
N ASP A 98 11.68 -9.42 21.71
CA ASP A 98 13.08 -9.76 21.91
C ASP A 98 13.66 -10.37 20.62
N GLY A 99 14.83 -9.91 20.20
CA GLY A 99 15.46 -10.31 18.94
C GLY A 99 15.16 -9.40 17.74
N ASP A 100 14.19 -8.49 17.83
CA ASP A 100 14.02 -7.42 16.84
C ASP A 100 15.22 -6.45 16.89
N ILE A 101 15.42 -5.66 15.83
CA ILE A 101 16.50 -4.67 15.74
C ILE A 101 15.89 -3.28 15.63
N VAL A 102 16.40 -2.33 16.42
CA VAL A 102 16.00 -0.91 16.34
C VAL A 102 17.22 0.00 16.19
N SER A 103 17.11 1.01 15.34
CA SER A 103 18.00 2.18 15.32
C SER A 103 17.19 3.46 15.54
N ILE A 104 17.76 4.47 16.19
CA ILE A 104 17.08 5.71 16.53
C ILE A 104 17.91 6.90 16.07
N TYR A 105 17.30 7.73 15.22
CA TYR A 105 17.87 8.93 14.65
C TYR A 105 16.99 10.13 14.99
N GLY A 106 17.61 11.22 15.43
CA GLY A 106 16.98 12.54 15.45
C GLY A 106 17.59 13.40 14.36
N PHE A 107 16.80 14.24 13.70
CA PHE A 107 17.34 15.16 12.70
C PHE A 107 16.85 16.59 12.91
N SER A 108 17.77 17.54 12.81
CA SER A 108 17.45 18.95 12.71
C SER A 108 18.37 19.64 11.70
N ASN A 109 19.35 20.43 12.14
CA ASN A 109 20.41 20.93 11.27
C ASN A 109 21.29 19.80 10.74
N GLN A 110 21.54 18.82 11.60
CA GLN A 110 22.33 17.63 11.33
C GLN A 110 21.57 16.41 11.85
N VAL A 111 22.02 15.23 11.44
CA VAL A 111 21.49 13.96 11.93
C VAL A 111 22.28 13.53 13.15
N THR A 112 21.58 13.17 14.21
CA THR A 112 22.15 12.61 15.44
C THR A 112 21.71 11.15 15.58
N GLU A 113 22.68 10.24 15.70
CA GLU A 113 22.41 8.83 16.02
C GLU A 113 22.27 8.68 17.54
N PHE A 114 21.04 8.50 18.01
CA PHE A 114 20.74 8.27 19.44
C PHE A 114 20.96 6.82 19.82
N ALA A 115 20.67 5.90 18.89
CA ALA A 115 20.97 4.48 19.03
C ALA A 115 21.38 3.90 17.68
N PRO A 116 22.58 3.28 17.56
CA PRO A 116 22.91 2.46 16.40
C PRO A 116 21.98 1.24 16.34
N PRO A 117 21.95 0.47 15.24
CA PRO A 117 21.20 -0.78 15.17
C PRO A 117 21.49 -1.69 16.37
N THR A 118 20.48 -1.84 17.22
CA THR A 118 20.57 -2.50 18.52
C THR A 118 19.52 -3.59 18.59
N VAL A 119 19.93 -4.80 18.99
CA VAL A 119 19.01 -5.90 19.25
C VAL A 119 18.20 -5.58 20.50
N VAL A 120 16.88 -5.63 20.38
CA VAL A 120 15.93 -5.43 21.47
C VAL A 120 15.94 -6.67 22.37
N SER A 121 16.13 -6.45 23.66
CA SER A 121 16.15 -7.47 24.71
C SER A 121 15.83 -6.83 26.06
N ALA A 122 15.54 -7.66 27.08
CA ALA A 122 15.41 -7.17 28.45
C ALA A 122 16.61 -6.30 28.92
N ALA A 123 17.84 -6.59 28.44
CA ALA A 123 19.05 -5.86 28.82
C ALA A 123 19.20 -4.50 28.11
N THR A 124 18.68 -4.36 26.89
CA THR A 124 18.89 -3.17 26.04
C THR A 124 17.71 -2.19 26.08
N ARG A 125 16.49 -2.65 26.37
CA ARG A 125 15.28 -1.80 26.40
C ARG A 125 15.43 -0.57 27.29
N GLY A 126 15.94 -0.73 28.52
CA GLY A 126 16.11 0.40 29.44
C GLY A 126 17.06 1.48 28.89
N GLN A 127 18.14 1.07 28.24
CA GLN A 127 19.08 2.00 27.59
C GLN A 127 18.43 2.71 26.40
N LEU A 128 17.69 1.98 25.56
CA LEU A 128 16.96 2.55 24.42
C LEU A 128 15.92 3.60 24.87
N MET A 129 15.18 3.33 25.95
CA MET A 129 14.25 4.31 26.55
C MET A 129 14.95 5.58 27.01
N GLN A 130 16.12 5.44 27.64
CA GLN A 130 16.93 6.61 28.03
C GLN A 130 17.39 7.42 26.82
N ARG A 131 17.74 6.77 25.70
CA ARG A 131 18.11 7.45 24.44
C ARG A 131 16.93 8.21 23.83
N VAL A 132 15.74 7.61 23.80
CA VAL A 132 14.51 8.30 23.36
C VAL A 132 14.26 9.56 24.18
N ASN A 133 14.44 9.49 25.50
CA ASN A 133 14.22 10.64 26.39
C ASN A 133 15.15 11.83 26.11
N GLN A 134 16.29 11.60 25.44
CA GLN A 134 17.25 12.64 25.05
C GLN A 134 16.84 13.41 23.79
N LEU A 135 15.78 12.99 23.07
CA LEU A 135 15.27 13.75 21.93
C LEU A 135 14.78 15.13 22.38
N TYR A 136 15.34 16.18 21.80
CA TYR A 136 15.00 17.58 22.11
C TYR A 136 14.85 18.39 20.83
N ALA A 137 13.83 19.25 20.79
CA ALA A 137 13.51 20.06 19.62
C ALA A 137 14.38 21.33 19.55
N ALA A 138 15.19 21.47 18.49
CA ALA A 138 15.99 22.65 18.19
C ALA A 138 16.48 22.64 16.73
N GLY A 139 16.67 23.82 16.14
CA GLY A 139 17.29 23.98 14.82
C GLY A 139 16.32 23.83 13.64
N GLY A 140 16.88 23.67 12.43
CA GLY A 140 16.17 23.49 11.17
C GLY A 140 15.81 22.03 10.89
N THR A 141 15.53 21.70 9.62
CA THR A 141 14.90 20.44 9.21
C THR A 141 15.65 19.81 8.02
N ASN A 142 16.63 18.95 8.31
CA ASN A 142 17.39 18.15 7.33
C ASN A 142 16.77 16.76 7.14
N LEU A 143 15.59 16.74 6.51
CA LEU A 143 14.81 15.52 6.28
C LEU A 143 15.57 14.49 5.43
N TYR A 144 16.24 14.93 4.37
CA TYR A 144 17.00 14.05 3.49
C TYR A 144 18.10 13.30 4.24
N GLY A 145 18.88 14.01 5.06
CA GLY A 145 19.91 13.38 5.89
C GLY A 145 19.32 12.37 6.87
N GLY A 146 18.23 12.74 7.56
CA GLY A 146 17.56 11.85 8.51
C GLY A 146 17.07 10.55 7.85
N MET A 147 16.42 10.69 6.69
CA MET A 147 15.93 9.54 5.91
C MET A 147 17.07 8.70 5.36
N GLN A 148 18.15 9.32 4.88
CA GLN A 148 19.32 8.60 4.37
C GLN A 148 19.97 7.75 5.47
N ALA A 149 20.14 8.32 6.67
CA ALA A 149 20.64 7.58 7.82
C ALA A 149 19.71 6.41 8.17
N GLY A 150 18.40 6.67 8.24
CA GLY A 150 17.40 5.67 8.58
C GLY A 150 17.35 4.48 7.59
N ILE A 151 17.40 4.78 6.29
CA ILE A 151 17.35 3.78 5.20
C ILE A 151 18.66 2.99 5.11
N SER A 152 19.81 3.66 5.19
CA SER A 152 21.12 3.03 4.99
C SER A 152 21.40 1.86 5.94
N ARG A 153 20.85 1.93 7.16
CA ARG A 153 20.98 0.86 8.17
C ARG A 153 20.06 -0.33 7.92
N MET A 154 18.94 -0.14 7.27
CA MET A 154 18.02 -1.25 6.97
C MET A 154 18.63 -2.23 5.96
N GLY A 155 19.45 -1.74 5.02
CA GLY A 155 20.24 -2.59 4.13
C GLY A 155 21.27 -3.48 4.85
N GLN A 156 21.73 -3.07 6.05
CA GLN A 156 22.71 -3.79 6.87
C GLN A 156 22.06 -4.79 7.83
N ALA A 157 20.74 -4.76 7.98
CA ALA A 157 20.02 -5.70 8.83
C ALA A 157 20.22 -7.15 8.29
N PRO A 158 20.33 -8.15 9.17
CA PRO A 158 20.44 -9.54 8.75
C PRO A 158 19.26 -9.99 7.87
N GLY A 159 19.50 -10.95 6.98
CA GLY A 159 18.41 -11.57 6.19
C GLY A 159 17.37 -12.32 7.03
N SER A 160 17.68 -12.63 8.30
CA SER A 160 16.74 -13.19 9.28
C SER A 160 15.69 -12.19 9.76
N HIS A 161 15.82 -10.90 9.39
CA HIS A 161 14.89 -9.82 9.71
C HIS A 161 14.21 -9.35 8.42
N PRO A 162 13.30 -10.17 7.85
CA PRO A 162 12.69 -9.91 6.54
C PRO A 162 11.71 -8.73 6.56
N VAL A 163 11.20 -8.36 7.74
CA VAL A 163 10.33 -7.20 7.91
C VAL A 163 11.18 -5.97 8.22
N ARG A 164 11.21 -5.01 7.29
CA ARG A 164 12.06 -3.81 7.39
C ARG A 164 11.24 -2.54 7.24
N ARG A 165 11.34 -1.65 8.22
CA ARG A 165 10.52 -0.43 8.28
C ARG A 165 11.31 0.77 8.76
N VAL A 166 11.18 1.88 8.06
CA VAL A 166 11.54 3.21 8.58
C VAL A 166 10.28 3.89 9.06
N PHE A 167 10.23 4.32 10.32
CA PHE A 167 9.22 5.23 10.83
C PHE A 167 9.78 6.64 10.83
N LEU A 168 9.17 7.53 10.06
CA LEU A 168 9.48 8.96 10.02
C LEU A 168 8.41 9.71 10.79
N ILE A 169 8.79 10.51 11.78
CA ILE A 169 7.91 11.46 12.46
C ILE A 169 8.39 12.86 12.12
N SER A 170 7.56 13.70 11.48
CA SER A 170 7.92 15.08 11.14
C SER A 170 6.72 16.01 11.08
N ASP A 171 6.92 17.28 11.44
CA ASP A 171 5.91 18.34 11.37
C ASP A 171 6.28 19.45 10.36
N GLY A 172 7.42 19.28 9.68
CA GLY A 172 8.15 20.37 9.04
C GLY A 172 8.27 20.25 7.53
N HIS A 173 8.65 21.36 6.92
CA HIS A 173 9.13 21.44 5.55
C HIS A 173 10.66 21.31 5.57
N ALA A 174 11.21 20.41 4.76
CA ALA A 174 12.65 20.26 4.62
C ALA A 174 13.27 21.59 4.15
N ASN A 175 14.19 22.13 4.94
CA ASN A 175 14.82 23.44 4.68
C ASN A 175 16.35 23.39 4.67
N ILE A 176 16.94 22.22 4.97
CA ILE A 176 18.38 21.96 4.90
C ILE A 176 18.61 20.72 4.03
N GLY A 177 19.55 20.81 3.10
CA GLY A 177 19.85 19.74 2.15
C GLY A 177 18.83 19.65 1.00
N PRO A 178 18.87 18.57 0.19
CA PRO A 178 17.87 18.32 -0.83
C PRO A 178 16.48 18.20 -0.19
N SER A 179 15.54 19.04 -0.61
CA SER A 179 14.19 19.09 -0.04
C SER A 179 13.10 18.89 -1.09
N ASP A 180 13.48 18.78 -2.37
CA ASP A 180 12.51 18.61 -3.44
C ASP A 180 11.91 17.19 -3.43
N PRO A 181 10.62 17.04 -3.82
CA PRO A 181 9.94 15.75 -3.83
C PRO A 181 10.67 14.67 -4.64
N HIS A 182 11.39 15.04 -5.71
CA HIS A 182 12.06 14.08 -6.58
C HIS A 182 13.29 13.46 -5.91
N SER A 183 14.14 14.27 -5.28
CA SER A 183 15.31 13.78 -4.52
C SER A 183 14.91 12.84 -3.39
N LEU A 184 13.87 13.21 -2.62
CA LEU A 184 13.37 12.38 -1.51
C LEU A 184 12.65 11.12 -2.01
N SER A 185 11.88 11.22 -3.09
CA SER A 185 11.29 10.07 -3.80
C SER A 185 12.35 9.06 -4.25
N ASN A 186 13.47 9.53 -4.80
CA ASN A 186 14.55 8.64 -5.25
C ASN A 186 15.27 7.97 -4.08
N LEU A 187 15.46 8.70 -2.98
CA LEU A 187 15.96 8.13 -1.73
C LEU A 187 15.04 7.01 -1.21
N ALA A 188 13.72 7.23 -1.24
CA ALA A 188 12.72 6.24 -0.87
C ALA A 188 12.71 5.03 -1.82
N ALA A 189 12.92 5.24 -3.13
CA ALA A 189 13.03 4.15 -4.09
C ALA A 189 14.22 3.22 -3.77
N GLY A 190 15.38 3.78 -3.39
CA GLY A 190 16.53 2.99 -2.94
C GLY A 190 16.25 2.15 -1.68
N ALA A 191 15.32 2.58 -0.81
CA ALA A 191 14.92 1.77 0.35
C ALA A 191 14.25 0.45 -0.07
N THR A 192 13.48 0.47 -1.16
CA THR A 192 12.76 -0.72 -1.66
C THR A 192 13.69 -1.81 -2.17
N GLU A 193 14.90 -1.47 -2.63
CA GLU A 193 15.92 -2.45 -3.05
C GLU A 193 16.34 -3.35 -1.89
N PHE A 194 16.25 -2.84 -0.66
CA PHE A 194 16.52 -3.58 0.56
C PHE A 194 15.25 -4.13 1.24
N GLY A 195 14.10 -4.07 0.56
CA GLY A 195 12.81 -4.48 1.10
C GLY A 195 12.27 -3.57 2.21
N THR A 196 12.75 -2.32 2.25
CA THR A 196 12.38 -1.37 3.31
C THR A 196 11.26 -0.48 2.83
N GLN A 197 10.18 -0.43 3.61
CA GLN A 197 9.09 0.52 3.42
C GLN A 197 9.23 1.70 4.39
N ILE A 198 8.56 2.82 4.10
CA ILE A 198 8.56 4.01 4.96
C ILE A 198 7.15 4.25 5.49
N THR A 199 7.01 4.31 6.81
CA THR A 199 5.81 4.85 7.45
C THR A 199 6.08 6.30 7.84
N GLY A 200 5.45 7.25 7.15
CA GLY A 200 5.48 8.66 7.50
C GLY A 200 4.37 9.01 8.49
N ILE A 201 4.69 9.82 9.50
CA ILE A 201 3.75 10.37 10.46
C ILE A 201 3.90 11.89 10.41
N GLY A 202 2.97 12.53 9.70
CA GLY A 202 2.89 13.98 9.54
C GLY A 202 2.14 14.63 10.69
N VAL A 203 2.79 15.48 11.47
CA VAL A 203 2.23 16.09 12.68
C VAL A 203 1.75 17.52 12.40
N GLY A 204 0.45 17.78 12.60
CA GLY A 204 -0.16 19.09 12.37
C GLY A 204 -0.34 19.44 10.89
N LEU A 205 -0.88 20.64 10.61
CA LEU A 205 -1.38 21.02 9.27
C LEU A 205 -0.33 21.66 8.34
N SER A 206 0.96 21.61 8.72
CA SER A 206 2.01 22.45 8.13
C SER A 206 3.25 21.68 7.68
N TYR A 207 3.16 20.36 7.49
CA TYR A 207 4.24 19.58 6.88
C TYR A 207 4.08 19.50 5.36
N ASP A 208 5.17 19.21 4.65
CA ASP A 208 5.14 19.05 3.20
C ASP A 208 4.51 17.70 2.81
N GLN A 209 3.18 17.68 2.69
CA GLN A 209 2.43 16.48 2.33
C GLN A 209 2.82 15.95 0.95
N THR A 210 3.11 16.83 -0.02
CA THR A 210 3.50 16.40 -1.37
C THR A 210 4.77 15.55 -1.32
N THR A 211 5.76 16.03 -0.56
CA THR A 211 7.04 15.34 -0.39
C THR A 211 6.90 14.05 0.42
N LEU A 212 6.18 14.06 1.55
CA LEU A 212 5.99 12.83 2.34
C LEU A 212 5.18 11.78 1.59
N SER A 213 4.10 12.17 0.91
CA SER A 213 3.30 11.27 0.08
C SER A 213 4.14 10.66 -1.05
N ALA A 214 4.99 11.45 -1.72
CA ALA A 214 5.87 10.93 -2.76
C ALA A 214 6.83 9.86 -2.22
N MET A 215 7.44 10.07 -1.05
CA MET A 215 8.30 9.05 -0.43
C MET A 215 7.54 7.78 -0.04
N VAL A 216 6.38 7.94 0.58
CA VAL A 216 5.53 6.83 1.02
C VAL A 216 5.08 5.99 -0.17
N VAL A 217 4.56 6.63 -1.23
CA VAL A 217 4.13 5.94 -2.45
C VAL A 217 5.29 5.15 -3.05
N ARG A 218 6.46 5.77 -3.18
CA ARG A 218 7.63 5.16 -3.83
C ARG A 218 8.27 4.04 -3.01
N SER A 219 8.07 4.04 -1.70
CA SER A 219 8.51 2.95 -0.83
C SER A 219 7.44 1.88 -0.60
N SER A 220 6.27 1.97 -1.23
CA SER A 220 5.09 1.14 -0.93
C SER A 220 4.70 1.21 0.56
N GLY A 221 4.95 2.35 1.20
CA GLY A 221 4.82 2.56 2.63
C GLY A 221 3.43 3.02 3.06
N ARG A 222 3.36 3.70 4.21
CA ARG A 222 2.12 4.33 4.69
C ARG A 222 2.31 5.76 5.19
N LEU A 223 1.31 6.61 5.04
CA LEU A 223 1.29 7.98 5.56
C LEU A 223 0.14 8.11 6.56
N TYR A 224 0.47 8.61 7.74
CA TYR A 224 -0.50 8.95 8.77
C TYR A 224 -0.46 10.44 9.03
N HIS A 225 -1.61 11.10 8.90
CA HIS A 225 -1.77 12.47 9.30
C HIS A 225 -2.33 12.58 10.73
N LEU A 226 -1.68 13.38 11.56
CA LEU A 226 -2.10 13.65 12.93
C LEU A 226 -2.60 15.08 13.08
N ALA A 227 -3.90 15.23 13.32
CA ALA A 227 -4.48 16.49 13.76
C ALA A 227 -4.01 16.86 15.17
N GLN A 228 -3.86 15.86 16.04
CA GLN A 228 -3.46 16.03 17.44
C GLN A 228 -2.26 15.13 17.77
N PRO A 229 -1.16 15.66 18.35
CA PRO A 229 0.03 14.88 18.66
C PRO A 229 -0.19 13.64 19.56
N GLN A 230 -1.24 13.65 20.39
CA GLN A 230 -1.57 12.59 21.35
C GLN A 230 -1.91 11.24 20.69
N GLN A 231 -2.32 11.25 19.42
CA GLN A 231 -2.66 10.05 18.64
C GLN A 231 -1.43 9.29 18.12
N MET A 232 -0.23 9.86 18.25
CA MET A 232 0.97 9.29 17.63
C MET A 232 1.32 7.89 18.15
N ALA A 233 1.15 7.67 19.46
CA ALA A 233 1.46 6.38 20.08
C ALA A 233 0.51 5.27 19.62
N SER A 234 -0.79 5.55 19.47
CA SER A 234 -1.76 4.56 19.00
C SER A 234 -1.52 4.19 17.54
N ILE A 235 -1.19 5.15 16.67
CA ILE A 235 -0.85 4.89 15.27
C ILE A 235 0.39 3.99 15.15
N LEU A 236 1.44 4.24 15.93
CA LEU A 236 2.61 3.37 15.92
C LEU A 236 2.28 1.95 16.41
N GLN A 237 1.43 1.81 17.44
CA GLN A 237 0.98 0.50 17.91
C GLN A 237 0.17 -0.25 16.84
N GLU A 238 -0.74 0.44 16.16
CA GLU A 238 -1.51 -0.12 15.05
C GLU A 238 -0.59 -0.59 13.92
N GLU A 239 0.40 0.23 13.53
CA GLU A 239 1.35 -0.16 12.49
C GLU A 239 2.22 -1.35 12.92
N MET A 240 2.69 -1.39 14.16
CA MET A 240 3.45 -2.51 14.70
C MET A 240 2.62 -3.80 14.76
N SER A 241 1.32 -3.69 15.09
CA SER A 241 0.37 -4.80 15.04
C SER A 241 0.22 -5.35 13.62
N LEU A 242 0.11 -4.47 12.62
CA LEU A 242 0.08 -4.88 11.21
C LEU A 242 1.36 -5.56 10.77
N LEU A 243 2.53 -4.99 11.09
CA LEU A 243 3.83 -5.59 10.78
C LEU A 243 3.99 -7.00 11.36
N SER A 244 3.38 -7.27 12.53
CA SER A 244 3.41 -8.61 13.13
C SER A 244 2.59 -9.65 12.37
N ARG A 245 1.65 -9.20 11.52
CA ARG A 245 0.75 -10.02 10.70
C ARG A 245 1.19 -10.13 9.24
N SER A 246 2.42 -9.74 8.90
CA SER A 246 2.95 -9.86 7.55
C SER A 246 2.99 -11.33 7.08
N VAL A 247 2.34 -11.61 5.96
CA VAL A 247 2.32 -12.92 5.30
C VAL A 247 3.18 -12.95 4.03
N ALA A 248 3.49 -11.77 3.49
CA ALA A 248 4.42 -11.59 2.38
C ALA A 248 5.25 -10.32 2.57
N VAL A 249 6.51 -10.38 2.15
CA VAL A 249 7.45 -9.25 2.07
C VAL A 249 7.99 -9.15 0.66
N ASN A 250 8.44 -7.95 0.27
CA ASN A 250 8.96 -7.66 -1.07
C ASN A 250 8.00 -8.07 -2.19
N ALA A 251 6.70 -7.99 -1.90
CA ALA A 251 5.64 -8.38 -2.80
C ALA A 251 5.51 -7.35 -3.93
N TYR A 252 5.26 -7.82 -5.14
CA TYR A 252 4.86 -6.98 -6.27
C TYR A 252 3.95 -7.75 -7.22
N ILE A 253 3.07 -7.01 -7.88
CA ILE A 253 2.27 -7.52 -9.00
C ILE A 253 2.96 -7.14 -10.31
N GLU A 254 3.05 -8.08 -11.23
CA GLU A 254 3.51 -7.85 -12.60
C GLU A 254 2.44 -8.30 -13.59
N ILE A 255 2.11 -7.41 -14.53
CA ILE A 255 1.17 -7.68 -15.62
C ILE A 255 1.95 -7.74 -16.93
N ILE A 256 1.86 -8.88 -17.59
CA ILE A 256 2.51 -9.16 -18.85
C ILE A 256 1.41 -9.25 -19.92
N PRO A 257 1.29 -8.26 -20.83
CA PRO A 257 0.24 -8.30 -21.84
C PRO A 257 0.45 -9.46 -22.82
N ALA A 258 -0.65 -10.03 -23.30
CA ALA A 258 -0.60 -11.01 -24.38
C ALA A 258 -0.24 -10.32 -25.72
N PRO A 259 0.25 -11.08 -26.73
CA PRO A 259 0.51 -10.52 -28.05
C PRO A 259 -0.72 -9.80 -28.63
N GLY A 260 -0.53 -8.56 -29.07
CA GLY A 260 -1.61 -7.71 -29.61
C GLY A 260 -2.37 -6.89 -28.56
N VAL A 261 -2.08 -7.06 -27.27
CA VAL A 261 -2.58 -6.19 -26.20
C VAL A 261 -1.52 -5.15 -25.85
N ARG A 262 -1.94 -3.90 -25.64
CA ARG A 262 -1.05 -2.82 -25.18
C ARG A 262 -1.59 -2.23 -23.88
N ILE A 263 -0.77 -2.19 -22.84
CA ILE A 263 -1.09 -1.44 -21.62
C ILE A 263 -0.94 0.05 -21.96
N LEU A 264 -2.00 0.83 -21.73
CA LEU A 264 -2.05 2.26 -22.01
C LEU A 264 -1.57 3.07 -20.81
N GLU A 265 -2.07 2.74 -19.62
CA GLU A 265 -1.69 3.38 -18.36
C GLU A 265 -1.91 2.44 -17.16
N GLY A 266 -1.11 2.61 -16.10
CA GLY A 266 -1.40 2.07 -14.77
C GLY A 266 -2.21 3.09 -13.98
N ALA A 267 -3.46 2.76 -13.67
CA ALA A 267 -4.40 3.67 -13.01
C ALA A 267 -4.21 3.69 -11.49
N THR A 268 -3.70 2.61 -10.91
CA THR A 268 -3.36 2.54 -9.48
C THR A 268 -2.06 3.31 -9.19
N THR A 269 -2.09 4.16 -8.16
CA THR A 269 -0.91 4.88 -7.66
C THR A 269 0.23 3.93 -7.34
N GLY A 270 1.45 4.29 -7.77
CA GLY A 270 2.64 3.46 -7.65
C GLY A 270 2.84 2.42 -8.77
N ALA A 271 1.85 2.23 -9.66
CA ALA A 271 2.02 1.36 -10.82
C ALA A 271 2.95 2.01 -11.85
N VAL A 272 3.92 1.24 -12.34
CA VAL A 272 4.91 1.67 -13.33
C VAL A 272 4.74 0.82 -14.58
N VAL A 273 4.61 1.47 -15.74
CA VAL A 273 4.58 0.81 -17.04
C VAL A 273 5.94 0.99 -17.71
N GLU A 274 6.67 -0.11 -17.88
CA GLU A 274 8.00 -0.14 -18.49
C GLU A 274 8.11 -1.31 -19.46
N ASN A 275 8.65 -1.06 -20.65
CA ASN A 275 8.81 -2.08 -21.70
C ASN A 275 7.51 -2.83 -22.03
N GLY A 276 6.37 -2.12 -21.97
CA GLY A 276 5.04 -2.68 -22.22
C GLY A 276 4.48 -3.57 -21.12
N ARG A 277 5.19 -3.75 -20.00
CA ARG A 277 4.72 -4.49 -18.81
C ARG A 277 4.33 -3.49 -17.73
N LEU A 278 3.37 -3.85 -16.89
CA LEU A 278 3.03 -3.06 -15.70
C LEU A 278 3.58 -3.77 -14.47
N ARG A 279 4.18 -3.01 -13.57
CA ARG A 279 4.64 -3.48 -12.26
C ARG A 279 4.09 -2.59 -11.17
N LEU A 280 3.49 -3.19 -10.14
CA LEU A 280 3.08 -2.49 -8.92
C LEU A 280 3.79 -3.10 -7.72
N PRO A 281 4.77 -2.40 -7.12
CA PRO A 281 5.34 -2.79 -5.85
C PRO A 281 4.31 -2.67 -4.72
N LEU A 282 4.08 -3.77 -4.00
CA LEU A 282 3.19 -3.83 -2.83
C LEU A 282 3.99 -3.74 -1.52
N GLY A 283 5.24 -4.20 -1.52
CA GLY A 283 6.08 -4.25 -0.34
C GLY A 283 5.63 -5.37 0.61
N GLN A 284 5.04 -5.01 1.74
CA GLN A 284 4.48 -5.97 2.70
C GLN A 284 2.99 -6.18 2.46
N VAL A 285 2.56 -7.44 2.57
CA VAL A 285 1.14 -7.82 2.55
C VAL A 285 0.80 -8.51 3.86
N TYR A 286 -0.32 -8.12 4.46
CA TYR A 286 -0.77 -8.58 5.77
C TYR A 286 -1.86 -9.65 5.65
N ALA A 287 -2.00 -10.49 6.68
CA ALA A 287 -3.04 -11.52 6.73
C ALA A 287 -4.45 -10.92 6.59
N GLY A 288 -5.25 -11.46 5.67
CA GLY A 288 -6.62 -11.00 5.34
C GLY A 288 -6.66 -9.72 4.51
N GLN A 289 -5.52 -9.23 4.02
CA GLN A 289 -5.46 -8.00 3.25
C GLN A 289 -5.92 -8.22 1.81
N HIS A 290 -6.84 -7.37 1.36
CA HIS A 290 -7.21 -7.19 -0.04
C HIS A 290 -6.39 -6.04 -0.65
N ARG A 291 -5.82 -6.22 -1.85
CA ARG A 291 -5.16 -5.13 -2.61
C ARG A 291 -5.57 -5.21 -4.07
N GLU A 292 -5.84 -4.05 -4.67
CA GLU A 292 -6.31 -3.94 -6.06
C GLU A 292 -5.29 -3.19 -6.93
N VAL A 293 -5.26 -3.56 -8.21
CA VAL A 293 -4.52 -2.92 -9.29
C VAL A 293 -5.47 -2.71 -10.45
N LEU A 294 -5.54 -1.47 -10.91
CA LEU A 294 -6.32 -1.07 -12.06
C LEU A 294 -5.38 -0.55 -13.14
N PHE A 295 -5.61 -0.96 -14.38
CA PHE A 295 -4.90 -0.44 -15.54
C PHE A 295 -5.81 -0.37 -16.76
N ARG A 296 -5.46 0.48 -17.73
CA ARG A 296 -6.14 0.49 -19.04
C ARG A 296 -5.34 -0.27 -20.06
N ALA A 297 -6.04 -1.00 -20.90
CA ALA A 297 -5.46 -1.72 -22.02
C ALA A 297 -6.17 -1.40 -23.32
N GLN A 298 -5.42 -1.47 -24.41
CA GLN A 298 -5.92 -1.52 -25.77
C GLN A 298 -5.93 -2.98 -26.22
N LEU A 299 -7.11 -3.45 -26.62
CA LEU A 299 -7.37 -4.82 -27.07
C LEU A 299 -7.59 -4.87 -28.57
N ASP A 300 -7.33 -6.04 -29.17
CA ASP A 300 -7.72 -6.35 -30.55
C ASP A 300 -9.18 -6.85 -30.55
N THR A 301 -10.05 -6.13 -31.24
CA THR A 301 -11.50 -6.40 -31.32
C THR A 301 -11.96 -6.79 -32.73
N GLN A 302 -11.02 -7.05 -33.65
CA GLN A 302 -11.34 -7.19 -35.07
C GLN A 302 -11.98 -8.54 -35.43
N ARG A 303 -11.69 -9.59 -34.65
CA ARG A 303 -12.15 -10.96 -34.93
C ARG A 303 -12.83 -11.55 -33.70
N GLU A 304 -13.99 -12.17 -33.93
CA GLU A 304 -14.76 -12.89 -32.92
C GLU A 304 -13.97 -14.07 -32.34
N GLY A 305 -14.15 -14.33 -31.04
CA GLY A 305 -13.54 -15.45 -30.33
C GLY A 305 -12.88 -15.06 -29.01
N SER A 306 -12.50 -16.09 -28.23
CA SER A 306 -11.77 -15.92 -26.97
C SER A 306 -10.29 -15.63 -27.22
N ARG A 307 -9.75 -14.65 -26.50
CA ARG A 307 -8.37 -14.17 -26.64
C ARG A 307 -7.72 -14.00 -25.26
N PRO A 308 -6.41 -14.30 -25.13
CA PRO A 308 -5.67 -13.95 -23.92
C PRO A 308 -5.54 -12.42 -23.82
N LEU A 309 -5.67 -11.89 -22.60
CA LEU A 309 -5.51 -10.47 -22.30
C LEU A 309 -4.11 -10.21 -21.75
N ALA A 310 -3.79 -10.80 -20.62
CA ALA A 310 -2.52 -10.66 -19.93
C ALA A 310 -2.31 -11.81 -18.95
N GLN A 311 -1.06 -12.07 -18.58
CA GLN A 311 -0.71 -12.86 -17.41
C GLN A 311 -0.47 -11.91 -16.24
N ALA A 312 -1.18 -12.11 -15.14
CA ALA A 312 -0.95 -11.39 -13.89
C ALA A 312 -0.16 -12.28 -12.94
N ARG A 313 0.92 -11.76 -12.37
CA ARG A 313 1.82 -12.47 -11.45
C ARG A 313 1.92 -11.74 -10.13
N LEU A 314 1.71 -12.44 -9.02
CA LEU A 314 2.11 -12.00 -7.69
C LEU A 314 3.43 -12.68 -7.35
N VAL A 315 4.47 -11.88 -7.11
CA VAL A 315 5.79 -12.36 -6.71
C VAL A 315 6.09 -11.82 -5.31
N TYR A 316 6.47 -12.68 -4.38
CA TYR A 316 6.71 -12.30 -2.98
C TYR A 316 7.65 -13.25 -2.26
N ALA A 317 8.28 -12.83 -1.18
CA ALA A 317 8.94 -13.72 -0.24
C ALA A 317 8.05 -13.93 0.99
N GLN A 318 8.02 -15.15 1.52
CA GLN A 318 7.26 -15.44 2.73
C GLN A 318 8.16 -15.24 3.95
N PRO A 319 7.73 -14.47 4.99
CA PRO A 319 8.54 -14.26 6.18
C PRO A 319 8.95 -15.59 6.84
N GLY A 320 10.25 -15.72 7.14
CA GLY A 320 10.83 -16.92 7.77
C GLY A 320 11.15 -18.08 6.81
N GLU A 321 10.77 -17.98 5.54
CA GLU A 321 11.12 -18.97 4.50
C GLU A 321 12.19 -18.41 3.56
N ARG A 322 12.95 -19.30 2.92
CA ARG A 322 13.96 -18.91 1.93
C ARG A 322 13.37 -18.91 0.52
N GLY A 323 13.73 -17.90 -0.26
CA GLY A 323 13.36 -17.80 -1.67
C GLY A 323 12.06 -17.04 -1.91
N THR A 324 11.73 -16.91 -3.19
CA THR A 324 10.58 -16.16 -3.68
C THR A 324 9.51 -17.12 -4.16
N GLN A 325 8.26 -16.82 -3.84
CA GLN A 325 7.05 -17.47 -4.31
C GLN A 325 6.47 -16.67 -5.48
N THR A 326 5.93 -17.37 -6.47
CA THR A 326 5.21 -16.77 -7.60
C THR A 326 3.87 -17.47 -7.75
N GLN A 327 2.80 -16.68 -7.77
CA GLN A 327 1.48 -17.12 -8.17
C GLN A 327 1.05 -16.36 -9.42
N GLU A 328 0.32 -17.00 -10.31
CA GLU A 328 -0.09 -16.38 -11.57
C GLU A 328 -1.49 -16.80 -12.01
N THR A 329 -2.18 -15.88 -12.69
CA THR A 329 -3.46 -16.11 -13.35
C THR A 329 -3.41 -15.60 -14.79
N LEU A 330 -4.17 -16.24 -15.69
CA LEU A 330 -4.29 -15.82 -17.09
C LEU A 330 -5.63 -15.11 -17.30
N LEU A 331 -5.55 -13.81 -17.58
CA LEU A 331 -6.70 -12.97 -17.88
C LEU A 331 -7.12 -13.16 -19.34
N ARG A 332 -8.43 -13.14 -19.61
CA ARG A 332 -8.99 -13.35 -20.95
C ARG A 332 -10.12 -12.37 -21.23
N TYR A 333 -10.41 -12.19 -22.51
CA TYR A 333 -11.60 -11.52 -23.00
C TYR A 333 -12.18 -12.29 -24.19
N HIS A 334 -13.43 -11.98 -24.54
CA HIS A 334 -14.10 -12.60 -25.68
C HIS A 334 -14.67 -11.53 -26.61
N VAL A 335 -14.28 -11.55 -27.88
CA VAL A 335 -14.87 -10.66 -28.89
C VAL A 335 -16.12 -11.32 -29.46
N THR A 336 -17.24 -10.61 -29.55
CA THR A 336 -18.52 -11.16 -30.04
C THR A 336 -19.28 -10.18 -30.94
N ARG A 337 -20.09 -10.72 -31.87
CA ARG A 337 -21.05 -9.92 -32.64
C ARG A 337 -22.34 -9.62 -31.89
N ASP A 338 -22.66 -10.39 -30.84
CA ASP A 338 -23.86 -10.18 -30.02
C ASP A 338 -23.68 -8.97 -29.09
N ALA A 339 -24.30 -7.85 -29.47
CA ALA A 339 -24.27 -6.61 -28.70
C ALA A 339 -24.94 -6.74 -27.32
N GLY A 340 -25.98 -7.58 -27.20
CA GLY A 340 -26.65 -7.82 -25.93
C GLY A 340 -25.79 -8.64 -24.98
N ALA A 341 -25.08 -9.65 -25.49
CA ALA A 341 -24.11 -10.41 -24.70
C ALA A 341 -22.93 -9.53 -24.24
N ALA A 342 -22.46 -8.61 -25.08
CA ALA A 342 -21.45 -7.64 -24.69
C ALA A 342 -21.95 -6.72 -23.55
N ALA A 343 -23.14 -6.12 -23.69
CA ALA A 343 -23.71 -5.22 -22.69
C ALA A 343 -23.92 -5.88 -21.31
N ARG A 344 -24.34 -7.15 -21.27
CA ARG A 344 -24.55 -7.91 -20.02
C ARG A 344 -23.27 -8.52 -19.42
N SER A 345 -22.11 -8.27 -20.01
CA SER A 345 -20.84 -8.91 -19.62
C SER A 345 -19.97 -8.10 -18.68
N GLN A 346 -20.53 -7.03 -18.10
CA GLN A 346 -19.83 -6.23 -17.11
C GLN A 346 -19.44 -7.10 -15.91
N ALA A 347 -18.25 -6.85 -15.36
CA ALA A 347 -17.75 -7.46 -14.14
C ALA A 347 -17.95 -6.45 -12.99
N PRO A 348 -18.97 -6.63 -12.11
CA PRO A 348 -19.31 -5.61 -11.12
C PRO A 348 -18.20 -5.27 -10.14
N ALA A 349 -17.38 -6.26 -9.77
CA ALA A 349 -16.20 -6.02 -8.92
C ALA A 349 -15.19 -5.07 -9.57
N VAL A 350 -14.94 -5.22 -10.88
CA VAL A 350 -14.02 -4.33 -11.61
C VAL A 350 -14.67 -2.98 -11.87
N ALA A 351 -15.99 -2.92 -12.09
CA ALA A 351 -16.72 -1.65 -12.17
C ALA A 351 -16.62 -0.87 -10.85
N ALA A 352 -16.68 -1.56 -9.70
CA ALA A 352 -16.44 -0.96 -8.39
C ALA A 352 -15.01 -0.42 -8.24
N MET A 353 -13.98 -1.15 -8.72
CA MET A 353 -12.59 -0.67 -8.77
C MET A 353 -12.45 0.61 -9.61
N VAL A 354 -13.08 0.64 -10.79
CA VAL A 354 -13.09 1.82 -11.67
C VAL A 354 -13.76 3.01 -10.96
N ALA A 355 -14.91 2.80 -10.34
CA ALA A 355 -15.61 3.85 -9.59
C ALA A 355 -14.76 4.39 -8.41
N ASN A 356 -14.06 3.51 -7.68
CA ASN A 356 -13.14 3.91 -6.63
C ASN A 356 -11.95 4.72 -7.16
N HIS A 357 -11.37 4.33 -8.30
CA HIS A 357 -10.28 5.05 -8.94
C HIS A 357 -10.73 6.45 -9.40
N GLU A 358 -11.87 6.55 -10.09
CA GLU A 358 -12.44 7.82 -10.53
C GLU A 358 -12.77 8.74 -9.35
N ALA A 359 -13.37 8.18 -8.28
CA ALA A 359 -13.65 8.94 -7.07
C ALA A 359 -12.38 9.47 -6.40
N THR A 360 -11.33 8.66 -6.33
CA THR A 360 -10.04 9.09 -5.79
C THR A 360 -9.41 10.21 -6.62
N THR A 361 -9.48 10.10 -7.95
CA THR A 361 -9.01 11.13 -8.87
C THR A 361 -9.78 12.44 -8.69
N ALA A 362 -11.11 12.37 -8.59
CA ALA A 362 -11.96 13.52 -8.33
C ALA A 362 -11.65 14.17 -6.98
N GLN A 363 -11.36 13.38 -5.95
CA GLN A 363 -11.03 13.88 -4.62
C GLN A 363 -9.66 14.57 -4.57
N ARG A 364 -8.64 14.03 -5.25
CA ARG A 364 -7.35 14.71 -5.45
C ARG A 364 -7.54 16.04 -6.18
N ARG A 365 -8.36 16.05 -7.23
CA ARG A 365 -8.69 17.29 -7.95
C ARG A 365 -9.44 18.29 -7.06
N ALA A 366 -10.37 17.82 -6.23
CA ALA A 366 -11.07 18.66 -5.27
C ALA A 366 -10.10 19.30 -4.27
N ALA A 367 -9.09 18.56 -3.78
CA ALA A 367 -8.05 19.11 -2.93
C ALA A 367 -7.27 20.26 -3.60
N GLU A 368 -6.88 20.10 -4.87
CA GLU A 368 -6.23 21.16 -5.65
C GLU A 368 -7.12 22.39 -5.82
N LEU A 369 -8.39 22.19 -6.16
CA LEU A 369 -9.39 23.25 -6.30
C LEU A 369 -9.60 23.99 -4.98
N MET A 370 -9.64 23.28 -3.85
CA MET A 370 -9.72 23.88 -2.51
C MET A 370 -8.50 24.77 -2.22
N ARG A 371 -7.28 24.31 -2.53
CA ARG A 371 -6.05 25.14 -2.39
C ARG A 371 -6.09 26.38 -3.28
N ALA A 372 -6.73 26.30 -4.43
CA ALA A 372 -6.94 27.42 -5.34
C ALA A 372 -8.12 28.34 -4.96
N GLY A 373 -8.79 28.09 -3.83
CA GLY A 373 -9.97 28.86 -3.38
C GLY A 373 -11.25 28.60 -4.18
N GLN A 374 -11.28 27.53 -4.99
CA GLN A 374 -12.36 27.18 -5.91
C GLN A 374 -13.34 26.17 -5.30
N GLY A 375 -13.82 26.42 -4.07
CA GLY A 375 -14.61 25.46 -3.30
C GLY A 375 -15.90 24.97 -3.97
N GLN A 376 -16.56 25.82 -4.77
CA GLN A 376 -17.75 25.42 -5.53
C GLN A 376 -17.42 24.40 -6.64
N GLN A 377 -16.28 24.55 -7.31
CA GLN A 377 -15.84 23.58 -8.31
C GLN A 377 -15.41 22.26 -7.64
N ALA A 378 -14.74 22.35 -6.48
CA ALA A 378 -14.40 21.18 -5.68
C ALA A 378 -15.68 20.40 -5.27
N ALA A 379 -16.71 21.10 -4.78
CA ALA A 379 -17.99 20.50 -4.44
C ALA A 379 -18.67 19.81 -5.64
N ALA A 380 -18.62 20.42 -6.83
CA ALA A 380 -19.17 19.81 -8.05
C ALA A 380 -18.43 18.51 -8.46
N GLN A 381 -17.10 18.49 -8.35
CA GLN A 381 -16.29 17.28 -8.60
C GLN A 381 -16.67 16.15 -7.65
N LEU A 382 -16.80 16.45 -6.36
CA LEU A 382 -17.20 15.47 -5.34
C LEU A 382 -18.63 14.95 -5.57
N ALA A 383 -19.56 15.82 -5.97
CA ALA A 383 -20.94 15.43 -6.29
C ALA A 383 -21.02 14.46 -7.49
N GLN A 384 -20.22 14.69 -8.53
CA GLN A 384 -20.13 13.78 -9.67
C GLN A 384 -19.59 12.41 -9.25
N ALA A 385 -18.47 12.38 -8.52
CA ALA A 385 -17.89 11.14 -8.00
C ALA A 385 -18.86 10.37 -7.10
N ARG A 386 -19.63 11.06 -6.25
CA ARG A 386 -20.68 10.45 -5.42
C ARG A 386 -21.72 9.70 -6.27
N THR A 387 -22.10 10.28 -7.41
CA THR A 387 -23.10 9.68 -8.31
C THR A 387 -22.57 8.40 -8.96
N VAL A 388 -21.31 8.42 -9.39
CA VAL A 388 -20.61 7.24 -9.93
C VAL A 388 -20.51 6.13 -8.88
N LEU A 389 -20.09 6.47 -7.65
CA LEU A 389 -20.00 5.51 -6.55
C LEU A 389 -21.35 4.88 -6.23
N ALA A 390 -22.42 5.68 -6.17
CA ALA A 390 -23.76 5.19 -5.88
C ALA A 390 -24.28 4.23 -6.97
N ALA A 391 -24.07 4.56 -8.25
CA ALA A 391 -24.46 3.69 -9.35
C ALA A 391 -23.71 2.35 -9.32
N ALA A 392 -22.39 2.38 -9.12
CA ALA A 392 -21.59 1.16 -9.02
C ALA A 392 -21.99 0.29 -7.81
N ALA A 393 -22.45 0.90 -6.71
CA ALA A 393 -22.85 0.18 -5.51
C ALA A 393 -24.13 -0.66 -5.65
N GLU A 394 -24.99 -0.33 -6.62
CA GLU A 394 -26.22 -1.08 -6.89
C GLU A 394 -25.96 -2.41 -7.62
N GLU A 395 -24.88 -2.47 -8.39
CA GLU A 395 -24.51 -3.66 -9.17
C GLU A 395 -23.42 -4.50 -8.49
N ALA A 396 -22.62 -3.90 -7.60
CA ALA A 396 -21.53 -4.57 -6.90
C ALA A 396 -22.03 -5.66 -5.93
N PRO A 397 -21.18 -6.68 -5.62
CA PRO A 397 -21.51 -7.63 -4.57
C PRO A 397 -21.68 -6.94 -3.21
N GLU A 398 -22.37 -7.59 -2.26
CA GLU A 398 -22.90 -6.89 -1.08
C GLU A 398 -21.82 -6.20 -0.23
N ALA A 399 -20.66 -6.84 -0.04
CA ALA A 399 -19.58 -6.28 0.77
C ALA A 399 -19.00 -5.01 0.13
N GLU A 400 -18.66 -5.07 -1.16
CA GLU A 400 -18.14 -3.97 -1.96
C GLU A 400 -19.18 -2.86 -2.13
N GLY A 401 -20.44 -3.21 -2.42
CA GLY A 401 -21.54 -2.27 -2.54
C GLY A 401 -21.82 -1.50 -1.24
N ARG A 402 -21.70 -2.17 -0.07
CA ARG A 402 -21.75 -1.48 1.23
C ARG A 402 -20.58 -0.49 1.40
N ALA A 403 -19.37 -0.88 1.04
CA ALA A 403 -18.19 0.00 1.11
C ALA A 403 -18.33 1.22 0.17
N LEU A 404 -18.82 1.02 -1.04
CA LEU A 404 -19.10 2.08 -2.01
C LEU A 404 -20.17 3.06 -1.52
N ARG A 405 -21.27 2.56 -0.94
CA ARG A 405 -22.32 3.41 -0.33
C ARG A 405 -21.77 4.25 0.83
N GLN A 406 -20.97 3.66 1.71
CA GLN A 406 -20.31 4.40 2.79
C GLN A 406 -19.36 5.47 2.24
N ARG A 407 -18.61 5.17 1.18
CA ARG A 407 -17.73 6.14 0.52
C ARG A 407 -18.55 7.28 -0.11
N ALA A 408 -19.67 6.98 -0.78
CA ALA A 408 -20.57 7.99 -1.33
C ALA A 408 -21.12 8.94 -0.26
N GLN A 409 -21.45 8.43 0.95
CA GLN A 409 -21.86 9.27 2.09
C GLN A 409 -20.73 10.18 2.59
N ARG A 410 -19.48 9.69 2.64
CA ARG A 410 -18.33 10.55 2.98
C ARG A 410 -18.13 11.66 1.94
N PHE A 411 -18.35 11.38 0.66
CA PHE A 411 -18.28 12.37 -0.41
C PHE A 411 -19.37 13.45 -0.28
N GLU A 412 -20.55 13.11 0.22
CA GLU A 412 -21.59 14.09 0.56
C GLU A 412 -21.13 15.05 1.67
N GLN A 413 -20.57 14.52 2.76
CA GLN A 413 -20.00 15.35 3.83
C GLN A 413 -18.82 16.20 3.33
N ALA A 414 -17.97 15.65 2.46
CA ALA A 414 -16.86 16.38 1.83
C ALA A 414 -17.38 17.51 0.92
N GLN A 415 -18.45 17.27 0.16
CA GLN A 415 -19.09 18.28 -0.67
C GLN A 415 -19.61 19.46 0.18
N GLU A 416 -20.27 19.17 1.31
CA GLU A 416 -20.74 20.19 2.25
C GLU A 416 -19.57 21.02 2.80
N ARG A 417 -18.50 20.35 3.28
CA ARG A 417 -17.26 21.02 3.73
C ARG A 417 -16.66 21.92 2.65
N ALA A 418 -16.55 21.43 1.41
CA ALA A 418 -15.99 22.20 0.29
C ALA A 418 -16.82 23.46 -0.01
N SER A 419 -18.15 23.35 0.00
CA SER A 419 -19.05 24.49 -0.24
C SER A 419 -19.09 25.50 0.92
N GLY A 420 -18.90 25.04 2.16
CA GLY A 420 -18.93 25.84 3.38
C GLY A 420 -17.61 26.54 3.73
N ALA A 421 -16.47 26.06 3.20
CA ALA A 421 -15.15 26.61 3.47
C ALA A 421 -14.92 27.97 2.77
N ARG A 422 -15.25 29.06 3.49
CA ARG A 422 -15.17 30.44 2.98
C ARG A 422 -13.87 31.18 3.29
N SER A 423 -13.07 30.68 4.23
CA SER A 423 -11.79 31.30 4.63
C SER A 423 -10.59 30.49 4.13
N ALA A 424 -9.47 31.15 3.88
CA ALA A 424 -8.24 30.47 3.44
C ALA A 424 -7.79 29.34 4.39
N PRO A 425 -7.84 29.51 5.74
CA PRO A 425 -7.54 28.40 6.65
C PRO A 425 -8.51 27.22 6.55
N ALA A 426 -9.82 27.48 6.41
CA ALA A 426 -10.80 26.42 6.24
C ALA A 426 -10.64 25.68 4.91
N GLN A 427 -10.29 26.41 3.84
CA GLN A 427 -10.02 25.83 2.53
C GLN A 427 -8.76 24.96 2.53
N ALA A 428 -7.70 25.43 3.21
CA ALA A 428 -6.48 24.66 3.38
C ALA A 428 -6.75 23.36 4.17
N ALA A 429 -7.48 23.44 5.29
CA ALA A 429 -7.85 22.26 6.09
C ALA A 429 -8.65 21.24 5.27
N ALA A 430 -9.67 21.68 4.53
CA ALA A 430 -10.45 20.79 3.67
C ALA A 430 -9.61 20.15 2.56
N ALA A 431 -8.68 20.91 1.96
CA ALA A 431 -7.76 20.38 0.96
C ALA A 431 -6.85 19.27 1.52
N TYR A 432 -6.38 19.43 2.76
CA TYR A 432 -5.60 18.40 3.45
C TYR A 432 -6.41 17.14 3.67
N ASP A 433 -7.61 17.26 4.24
CA ASP A 433 -8.50 16.12 4.49
C ASP A 433 -8.77 15.34 3.19
N PHE A 434 -9.09 16.03 2.10
CA PHE A 434 -9.38 15.40 0.82
C PHE A 434 -8.16 14.68 0.23
N ALA A 435 -6.96 15.24 0.38
CA ALA A 435 -5.73 14.60 -0.08
C ALA A 435 -5.40 13.36 0.76
N ASP A 436 -5.58 13.43 2.08
CA ASP A 436 -5.33 12.33 3.01
C ASP A 436 -6.31 11.16 2.79
N GLU A 437 -7.60 11.47 2.72
CA GLU A 437 -8.65 10.48 2.41
C GLU A 437 -8.40 9.80 1.03
N ALA A 438 -7.75 10.48 0.08
CA ALA A 438 -7.46 9.94 -1.25
C ALA A 438 -6.27 8.96 -1.21
N MET A 439 -5.22 9.30 -0.46
CA MET A 439 -4.09 8.42 -0.21
C MET A 439 -4.53 7.15 0.52
N ALA A 440 -5.34 7.30 1.57
CA ALA A 440 -5.87 6.18 2.34
C ALA A 440 -6.70 5.22 1.48
N ALA A 441 -7.49 5.75 0.54
CA ALA A 441 -8.26 4.94 -0.42
C ALA A 441 -7.39 4.14 -1.39
N GLU A 442 -6.15 4.56 -1.64
CA GLU A 442 -5.16 3.87 -2.47
C GLU A 442 -4.26 2.94 -1.63
N GLY A 443 -4.52 2.84 -0.32
CA GLY A 443 -3.82 1.97 0.60
C GLY A 443 -2.43 2.48 0.99
N TYR A 444 -2.26 3.81 1.01
CA TYR A 444 -1.08 4.52 1.50
C TYR A 444 -1.42 5.33 2.74
#